data_AF-A0A391P0A5-F1
#
_entry.id   AF-A0A391P0A5-F1
#
_cell.length_a   1.000
_cell.length_b   1.000
_cell.length_c   1.000
_cell.angle_alpha   90.00
_cell.angle_beta   90.00
_cell.angle_gamma   90.00
#
_symmetry.space_group_name_H-M   'P 1'
#
loop_
_entity.id
_entity.type
_entity.pdbx_description
1 polymer ?
#
loop_
_entity_poly.entity_id
_entity_poly.type
_entity_poly.pdbx_seq_one_letter_code
_entity_poly.pdbx_strand_id
1 'polypeptide(L)'
;MKKKIDFNKYITEHITDILGEDSIQKGYLKKFQKNFAALDMKMNELIADKPEVLQDPVFLLGIFDWSINQLFTINQVGLTLTTDVSRYKASFIKLIEENR
;
A
#
# COMPACT_ATOMS: atom_id res chain seq x y z
N MET A 1 -23.22 1.78 -5.73
CA MET A 1 -21.80 2.02 -6.11
C MET A 1 -20.94 1.24 -5.13
N LYS A 2 -20.08 0.33 -5.61
CA LYS A 2 -19.09 -0.31 -4.73
C LYS A 2 -18.18 0.78 -4.18
N LYS A 3 -17.98 0.78 -2.87
CA LYS A 3 -17.19 1.81 -2.16
C LYS A 3 -15.73 1.66 -2.60
N LYS A 4 -15.14 2.72 -3.16
CA LYS A 4 -13.72 2.75 -3.50
C LYS A 4 -12.91 2.60 -2.21
N ILE A 5 -11.94 1.69 -2.18
CA ILE A 5 -11.02 1.55 -1.04
C ILE A 5 -9.99 2.66 -1.15
N ASP A 6 -9.78 3.42 -0.06
CA ASP A 6 -8.80 4.51 -0.03
C ASP A 6 -7.45 4.01 0.46
N PHE A 7 -6.65 3.46 -0.46
CA PHE A 7 -5.32 2.94 -0.15
C PHE A 7 -4.33 4.07 0.16
N ASN A 8 -4.53 5.26 -0.42
CA ASN A 8 -3.67 6.40 -0.13
C ASN A 8 -3.84 6.89 1.31
N LYS A 9 -5.08 6.92 1.82
CA LYS A 9 -5.36 7.16 3.24
C LYS A 9 -4.73 6.07 4.10
N TYR A 10 -4.91 4.79 3.75
CA TYR A 10 -4.30 3.68 4.48
C TYR A 10 -2.76 3.82 4.57
N ILE A 11 -2.08 4.10 3.46
CA ILE A 11 -0.62 4.33 3.44
C ILE A 11 -0.24 5.49 4.35
N THR A 12 -1.03 6.56 4.34
CA THR A 12 -0.76 7.75 5.16
C THR A 12 -0.88 7.44 6.65
N GLU A 13 -1.90 6.68 7.04
CA GLU A 13 -2.18 6.30 8.43
C GLU A 13 -1.19 5.23 8.95
N HIS A 14 -0.66 4.38 8.07
CA HIS A 14 0.24 3.26 8.40
C HIS A 14 1.67 3.44 7.89
N ILE A 15 2.10 4.67 7.59
CA ILE A 15 3.39 4.92 6.93
C ILE A 15 4.58 4.38 7.72
N THR A 16 4.52 4.43 9.05
CA THR A 16 5.58 3.93 9.94
C THR A 16 5.66 2.42 9.96
N ASP A 17 4.51 1.74 9.87
CA ASP A 17 4.44 0.28 9.83
C ASP A 17 4.96 -0.24 8.48
N ILE A 18 4.65 0.49 7.40
CA ILE A 18 5.01 0.12 6.04
C ILE A 18 6.49 0.44 5.75
N LEU A 19 6.98 1.62 6.13
CA LEU A 19 8.30 2.15 5.72
C LEU A 19 9.31 2.33 6.87
N GLY A 20 8.95 1.95 8.10
CA GLY A 20 9.78 2.14 9.29
C GLY A 20 9.53 3.45 10.03
N GLU A 21 9.96 3.50 11.29
CA GLU A 21 9.68 4.58 12.24
C GLU A 21 10.21 5.95 11.77
N ASP A 22 11.36 5.96 11.10
CA ASP A 22 12.04 7.14 10.58
C ASP A 22 11.46 7.67 9.25
N SER A 23 10.41 7.02 8.71
CA SER A 23 9.73 7.43 7.47
C SER A 23 9.15 8.84 7.51
N ILE A 24 8.61 9.27 8.67
CA ILE A 24 8.07 10.62 8.88
C ILE A 24 9.21 11.65 8.89
N GLN A 25 10.28 11.38 9.64
CA GLN A 25 11.45 12.26 9.72
C GLN A 25 12.13 12.43 8.36
N LYS A 26 12.15 11.37 7.56
CA LYS A 26 12.68 11.38 6.19
C LYS A 26 11.72 11.97 5.15
N GLY A 27 10.53 12.42 5.56
CA GLY A 27 9.57 13.12 4.70
C GLY A 27 8.98 12.26 3.58
N TYR A 28 8.91 10.94 3.75
CA TYR A 28 8.51 10.01 2.69
C TYR A 28 7.08 10.22 2.20
N LEU A 29 6.15 10.63 3.07
CA LEU A 29 4.79 11.01 2.66
C LEU A 29 4.79 12.06 1.56
N LYS A 30 5.57 13.12 1.73
CA LYS A 30 5.66 14.20 0.75
C LYS A 30 6.47 13.77 -0.48
N LYS A 31 7.57 13.05 -0.28
CA LYS A 31 8.46 12.59 -1.38
C LYS A 31 7.75 11.66 -2.36
N PHE A 32 6.92 10.76 -1.86
CA PHE A 32 6.28 9.69 -2.65
C PHE A 32 4.76 9.88 -2.81
N GLN A 33 4.22 11.06 -2.48
CA GLN A 33 2.79 11.34 -2.54
C GLN A 33 2.15 10.96 -3.89
N LYS A 34 2.80 11.30 -5.01
CA LYS A 34 2.31 10.97 -6.36
C LYS A 34 2.32 9.47 -6.61
N ASN A 35 3.31 8.75 -6.07
CA ASN A 35 3.41 7.31 -6.20
C ASN A 35 2.32 6.60 -5.39
N PHE A 36 1.99 7.09 -4.19
CA PHE A 36 0.89 6.55 -3.38
C PHE A 36 -0.48 6.78 -4.04
N ALA A 37 -0.71 7.96 -4.62
CA ALA A 37 -1.91 8.23 -5.40
C ALA A 37 -2.02 7.31 -6.64
N ALA A 38 -0.91 7.07 -7.34
CA ALA A 38 -0.88 6.15 -8.47
C ALA A 38 -1.16 4.70 -8.05
N LEU A 39 -0.60 4.26 -6.91
CA LEU A 39 -0.88 2.93 -6.36
C LEU A 39 -2.36 2.80 -5.97
N ASP A 40 -2.95 3.80 -5.32
CA ASP A 40 -4.37 3.83 -5.00
C ASP A 40 -5.25 3.64 -6.24
N MET A 41 -4.95 4.37 -7.32
CA MET A 41 -5.65 4.20 -8.60
C MET A 41 -5.49 2.78 -9.14
N LYS A 42 -4.27 2.24 -9.17
CA LYS A 42 -3.99 0.92 -9.75
C LYS A 42 -4.61 -0.23 -8.96
N MET A 43 -4.63 -0.15 -7.63
CA MET A 43 -5.30 -1.14 -6.79
C MET A 43 -6.81 -1.13 -7.03
N ASN A 44 -7.42 0.05 -7.11
CA ASN A 44 -8.85 0.16 -7.39
C ASN A 44 -9.20 -0.23 -8.84
N GLU A 45 -8.34 0.05 -9.81
CA GLU A 45 -8.48 -0.46 -11.19
C GLU A 45 -8.45 -2.00 -11.22
N LEU A 46 -7.51 -2.62 -10.53
CA LEU A 46 -7.42 -4.09 -10.41
C LEU A 46 -8.70 -4.68 -9.80
N ILE A 47 -9.19 -4.08 -8.71
CA ILE A 47 -10.41 -4.53 -8.03
C ILE A 47 -11.65 -4.34 -8.91
N ALA A 48 -11.70 -3.27 -9.71
CA ALA A 48 -12.80 -3.01 -10.62
C ALA A 48 -12.81 -4.00 -11.80
N ASP A 49 -11.63 -4.33 -12.34
CA ASP A 49 -11.44 -5.31 -13.42
C ASP A 49 -11.70 -6.75 -12.94
N LYS A 50 -11.22 -7.09 -11.73
CA LYS A 50 -11.26 -8.44 -11.14
C LYS A 50 -11.79 -8.40 -9.71
N PRO A 51 -13.11 -8.22 -9.49
CA PRO A 51 -13.68 -8.11 -8.14
C PRO A 51 -13.40 -9.31 -7.23
N GLU A 52 -13.14 -10.49 -7.80
CA GLU A 52 -12.78 -11.71 -7.07
C GLU A 52 -11.50 -11.56 -6.24
N VAL A 53 -10.60 -10.63 -6.58
CA VAL A 53 -9.38 -10.39 -5.78
C VAL A 53 -9.70 -9.83 -4.39
N LEU A 54 -10.86 -9.19 -4.20
CA LEU A 54 -11.32 -8.79 -2.86
C LEU A 54 -11.62 -10.00 -1.97
N GLN A 55 -11.95 -11.16 -2.56
CA GLN A 55 -12.19 -12.41 -1.84
C GLN A 55 -10.90 -13.08 -1.35
N ASP A 56 -9.73 -12.59 -1.78
CA ASP A 56 -8.41 -13.03 -1.29
C ASP A 56 -7.55 -11.83 -0.82
N PRO A 57 -7.65 -11.45 0.47
CA PRO A 57 -6.94 -10.28 1.00
C PRO A 57 -5.43 -10.53 1.06
N VAL A 58 -5.01 -11.79 1.14
CA VAL A 58 -3.60 -12.18 1.22
C VAL A 58 -2.96 -12.01 -0.15
N PHE A 59 -3.64 -12.41 -1.22
CA PHE A 59 -3.22 -12.11 -2.58
C PHE A 59 -3.12 -10.60 -2.81
N LEU A 60 -4.15 -9.84 -2.43
CA LEU A 60 -4.17 -8.39 -2.62
C LEU A 60 -3.08 -7.69 -1.79
N LEU A 61 -2.80 -8.18 -0.58
CA LEU A 61 -1.67 -7.75 0.25
C LEU A 61 -0.33 -7.99 -0.47
N GLY A 62 -0.15 -9.15 -1.11
CA GLY A 62 1.05 -9.45 -1.89
C GLY A 62 1.27 -8.46 -3.04
N ILE A 63 0.21 -8.10 -3.78
CA ILE A 63 0.29 -7.09 -4.84
C ILE A 63 0.63 -5.72 -4.28
N PHE A 64 0.00 -5.34 -3.16
CA PHE A 64 0.25 -4.07 -2.50
C PHE A 64 1.70 -3.97 -2.01
N ASP A 65 2.18 -4.96 -1.25
CA ASP A 65 3.55 -5.00 -0.70
C ASP A 65 4.60 -4.97 -1.82
N TRP A 66 4.41 -5.80 -2.85
CA TRP A 66 5.30 -5.79 -4.01
C TRP A 66 5.35 -4.41 -4.66
N SER A 67 4.20 -3.76 -4.85
CA SER A 67 4.14 -2.43 -5.46
C SER A 67 4.83 -1.38 -4.62
N ILE A 68 4.62 -1.39 -3.30
CA ILE A 68 5.33 -0.52 -2.35
C ILE A 68 6.84 -0.74 -2.49
N ASN A 69 7.32 -1.98 -2.41
CA ASN A 69 8.75 -2.30 -2.56
C ASN A 69 9.36 -1.81 -3.88
N GLN A 70 8.63 -1.93 -5.00
CA GLN A 70 9.09 -1.39 -6.30
C GLN A 70 9.23 0.14 -6.29
N LEU A 71 8.31 0.86 -5.64
CA LEU A 71 8.37 2.32 -5.53
C LEU A 71 9.65 2.81 -4.87
N PHE A 72 10.18 2.07 -3.89
CA PHE A 72 11.41 2.45 -3.18
C PHE A 72 12.67 1.93 -3.85
N THR A 73 12.61 0.75 -4.47
CA THR A 73 13.75 0.17 -5.19
C THR A 73 14.13 0.99 -6.43
N ILE A 74 13.14 1.52 -7.16
CA ILE A 74 13.37 2.25 -8.42
C ILE A 74 13.79 3.71 -8.17
N ASN A 75 13.30 4.33 -7.09
CA ASN A 75 13.46 5.78 -6.89
C ASN A 75 14.72 6.19 -6.11
N GLN A 76 15.54 5.26 -5.61
CA GLN A 76 16.78 5.62 -4.91
C GLN A 76 17.92 4.62 -5.17
N VAL A 77 18.98 5.09 -5.84
CA VAL A 77 20.28 4.41 -5.84
C VAL A 77 20.77 4.38 -4.39
N GLY A 78 20.81 3.20 -3.77
CA GLY A 78 21.39 2.99 -2.44
C GLY A 78 20.43 2.98 -1.25
N LEU A 79 19.11 3.05 -1.46
CA LEU A 79 18.11 2.92 -0.38
C LEU A 79 17.26 1.67 -0.59
N THR A 80 17.71 0.55 -0.01
CA THR A 80 16.90 -0.67 0.11
C THR A 80 15.95 -0.48 1.29
N LEU A 81 14.79 0.13 1.05
CA LEU A 81 13.67 0.06 1.99
C LEU A 81 13.00 -1.30 1.79
N THR A 82 13.34 -2.25 2.64
CA THR A 82 12.54 -3.47 2.81
C THR A 82 11.35 -3.15 3.70
N THR A 83 10.15 -3.32 3.15
CA THR A 83 8.93 -3.36 3.97
C THR A 83 8.95 -4.59 4.87
N ASP A 84 8.32 -4.48 6.03
CA ASP A 84 8.04 -5.62 6.91
C ASP A 84 6.53 -5.85 6.94
N VAL A 85 6.06 -6.74 6.06
CA VAL A 85 4.63 -7.09 5.91
C VAL A 85 4.00 -7.47 7.25
N SER A 86 4.76 -8.06 8.18
CA SER A 86 4.22 -8.49 9.47
C SER A 86 3.64 -7.34 10.29
N ARG A 87 4.14 -6.11 10.09
CA ARG A 87 3.73 -4.91 10.84
C ARG A 87 2.38 -4.37 10.44
N TYR A 88 1.99 -4.52 9.17
CA TYR A 88 0.78 -3.91 8.63
C TYR A 88 -0.20 -4.93 8.03
N LYS A 89 0.18 -6.23 7.96
CA LYS A 89 -0.69 -7.31 7.45
C LYS A 89 -2.06 -7.33 8.10
N ALA A 90 -2.13 -7.26 9.42
CA ALA A 90 -3.40 -7.35 10.15
C ALA A 90 -4.34 -6.17 9.83
N SER A 91 -3.81 -4.94 9.80
CA SER A 91 -4.61 -3.75 9.46
C SER A 91 -5.02 -3.75 7.99
N PHE A 92 -4.15 -4.23 7.09
CA PHE A 92 -4.47 -4.36 5.66
C PHE A 92 -5.61 -5.36 5.44
N ILE A 93 -5.51 -6.56 6.02
CA ILE A 93 -6.56 -7.59 5.88
C ILE A 93 -7.90 -7.05 6.38
N LYS A 94 -7.90 -6.38 7.54
CA LYS A 94 -9.09 -5.73 8.10
C LYS A 94 -9.67 -4.67 7.15
N LEU A 95 -8.85 -3.81 6.55
CA LEU A 95 -9.29 -2.83 5.55
C LEU A 95 -10.05 -3.51 4.39
N ILE A 96 -9.50 -4.61 3.88
CA ILE A 96 -10.14 -5.33 2.77
C ILE A 96 -11.44 -5.99 3.23
N GLU A 97 -11.46 -6.64 4.39
CA GLU A 97 -12.65 -7.30 4.94
C GLU A 97 -13.81 -6.32 5.18
N GLU A 98 -13.53 -5.10 5.64
CA GLU A 98 -14.52 -4.04 5.84
C GLU A 98 -15.11 -3.48 4.53
N ASN A 99 -14.49 -3.76 3.38
CA ASN A 99 -14.89 -3.25 2.07
C ASN A 99 -15.29 -4.36 1.07
N ARG A 100 -15.50 -5.60 1.56
CA ARG A 100 -16.03 -6.73 0.78
C ARG A 100 -17.51 -6.60 0.47
#